data_AF-F4RH57-F1
#
_entry.id   AF-F4RH57-F1
#
_cell.length_a   1.000
_cell.length_b   1.000
_cell.length_c   1.000
_cell.angle_alpha   90.00
_cell.angle_beta   90.00
_cell.angle_gamma   90.00
#
_symmetry.space_group_name_H-M   'P 1'
#
loop_
_entity.id
_entity.type
_entity.pdbx_description
1 polymer ?
#
loop_
_entity_poly.entity_id
_entity_poly.type
_entity_poly.pdbx_seq_one_letter_code
_entity_poly.pdbx_strand_id
1 'polypeptide(L)'
;MTPHMAHNLISGNNPFLTKLHIQVNDGSGEAVNVRFDLPSLKHLRVDHYEALDLLVSFENCKSIEVLKYNGDIYEPQWDSMKNLISQHTWPKLSVLDFFYSTFLDGYLHPITAEETEERFKAFNIEVLWQHRQK
;
A
#
# COMPACT_ATOMS: atom_id res chain seq x y z
N MET A 1 -10.39 -13.97 1.39
CA MET A 1 -9.19 -14.76 1.05
C MET A 1 -8.07 -14.29 1.95
N THR A 2 -7.30 -15.18 2.58
CA THR A 2 -6.18 -14.77 3.43
C THR A 2 -4.95 -14.44 2.57
N PRO A 3 -4.02 -13.60 3.05
CA PRO A 3 -2.76 -13.31 2.34
C PRO A 3 -1.94 -14.56 2.01
N HIS A 4 -1.97 -15.58 2.88
CA HIS A 4 -1.27 -16.85 2.65
C HIS A 4 -1.88 -17.63 1.47
N MET A 5 -3.21 -17.66 1.36
CA MET A 5 -3.89 -18.26 0.21
C MET A 5 -3.58 -17.49 -1.08
N ALA A 6 -3.57 -16.15 -1.02
CA ALA A 6 -3.22 -15.32 -2.16
C ALA A 6 -1.80 -15.60 -2.67
N HIS A 7 -0.83 -15.67 -1.76
CA HIS A 7 0.56 -16.00 -2.07
C HIS A 7 0.72 -17.36 -2.72
N ASN A 8 0.10 -18.41 -2.16
CA ASN A 8 0.21 -19.75 -2.72
C ASN A 8 -0.40 -19.87 -4.13
N LEU A 9 -1.34 -18.99 -4.47
CA LEU A 9 -1.92 -18.93 -5.82
C LEU A 9 -1.02 -18.21 -6.82
N ILE A 10 -0.31 -17.16 -6.39
CA ILE A 10 0.36 -16.25 -7.33
C ILE A 10 1.88 -16.35 -7.35
N SER A 11 2.52 -16.68 -6.22
CA SER A 11 3.98 -16.78 -6.13
C SER A 11 4.49 -17.99 -6.91
N GLY A 12 5.49 -17.76 -7.78
CA GLY A 12 6.13 -18.80 -8.60
C GLY A 12 5.40 -19.17 -9.89
N ASN A 13 4.08 -18.93 -9.99
CA ASN A 13 3.28 -19.35 -11.14
C ASN A 13 2.96 -18.22 -12.13
N ASN A 14 3.18 -16.95 -11.77
CA ASN A 14 2.75 -15.81 -12.59
C ASN A 14 3.81 -14.70 -12.70
N PRO A 15 4.99 -14.96 -13.30
CA PRO A 15 6.06 -13.97 -13.42
C PRO A 15 5.67 -12.75 -14.29
N PHE A 16 4.63 -12.88 -15.11
CA PHE A 16 4.11 -11.84 -15.99
C PHE A 16 2.94 -11.05 -15.38
N LEU A 17 2.57 -11.31 -14.12
CA LEU A 17 1.45 -10.60 -13.48
C LEU A 17 1.80 -9.12 -13.33
N THR A 18 1.11 -8.26 -14.07
CA THR A 18 1.35 -6.80 -14.05
C THR A 18 0.40 -6.05 -13.12
N LYS A 19 -0.74 -6.65 -12.77
CA LYS A 19 -1.76 -6.03 -11.92
C LYS A 19 -2.23 -7.04 -10.88
N LEU A 20 -2.27 -6.63 -9.63
CA LEU A 20 -2.77 -7.43 -8.53
C LEU A 20 -3.71 -6.59 -7.67
N HIS A 21 -4.90 -7.14 -7.42
CA HIS A 21 -5.86 -6.59 -6.48
C HIS A 21 -6.10 -7.62 -5.39
N ILE A 22 -5.80 -7.23 -4.15
CA ILE A 22 -6.07 -8.03 -2.97
C ILE A 22 -7.16 -7.33 -2.18
N GLN A 23 -8.26 -8.03 -1.98
CA GLN A 23 -9.29 -7.66 -1.01
C GLN A 23 -9.19 -8.64 0.15
N VAL A 24 -8.80 -8.12 1.31
CA VAL A 24 -8.77 -8.90 2.55
C VAL A 24 -10.07 -8.56 3.29
N ASN A 25 -10.81 -9.58 3.69
CA ASN A 25 -12.11 -9.43 4.36
C ASN A 25 -12.04 -9.89 5.83
N ASP A 26 -10.85 -10.22 6.32
CA ASP A 26 -10.66 -10.85 7.62
C ASP A 26 -9.88 -9.90 8.55
N GLY A 27 -10.49 -9.56 9.68
CA GLY A 27 -9.89 -8.76 10.76
C GLY A 27 -8.96 -9.57 11.67
N SER A 28 -8.63 -10.82 11.33
CA SER A 28 -7.58 -11.56 12.02
C SER A 28 -6.26 -10.82 11.78
N GLY A 29 -5.80 -10.04 12.75
CA GLY A 29 -4.49 -9.40 12.80
C GLY A 29 -3.32 -10.38 12.87
N GLU A 30 -3.41 -11.52 12.19
CA GLU A 30 -2.28 -12.42 11.99
C GLU A 30 -1.24 -11.72 11.14
N ALA A 31 -0.05 -11.54 11.72
CA ALA A 31 1.11 -11.00 11.04
C ALA A 31 1.35 -11.75 9.73
N VAL A 32 1.26 -11.03 8.61
CA VAL A 32 1.45 -11.60 7.28
C VAL A 32 2.95 -11.83 7.05
N ASN A 33 3.45 -12.97 7.52
CA ASN A 33 4.83 -13.42 7.28
C ASN A 33 5.01 -14.02 5.87
N VAL A 34 4.49 -13.34 4.87
CA VAL A 34 4.47 -13.80 3.50
C VAL A 34 5.15 -12.75 2.63
N ARG A 35 5.94 -13.17 1.64
CA ARG A 35 6.68 -12.29 0.74
C ARG A 35 6.28 -12.57 -0.69
N PHE A 36 5.80 -11.55 -1.39
CA PHE A 36 5.48 -11.62 -2.80
C PHE A 36 6.69 -11.22 -3.63
N ASP A 37 7.07 -12.10 -4.55
CA ASP A 37 8.07 -11.81 -5.58
C ASP A 37 7.41 -11.86 -6.94
N LEU A 38 6.94 -10.69 -7.38
CA LEU A 38 6.22 -10.50 -8.64
C LEU A 38 6.98 -9.46 -9.47
N PRO A 39 8.03 -9.87 -10.22
CA PRO A 39 8.98 -8.95 -10.84
C PRO A 39 8.36 -8.03 -11.90
N SER A 40 7.24 -8.45 -12.51
CA SER A 40 6.50 -7.66 -13.50
C SER A 40 5.35 -6.83 -12.91
N LEU A 41 5.11 -6.89 -11.60
CA LEU A 41 3.99 -6.22 -10.97
C LEU A 41 4.17 -4.70 -11.05
N LYS A 42 3.24 -4.03 -11.74
CA LYS A 42 3.21 -2.57 -11.93
C LYS A 42 2.12 -1.89 -11.11
N HIS A 43 0.98 -2.56 -10.94
CA HIS A 43 -0.16 -2.01 -10.21
C HIS A 43 -0.54 -2.94 -9.06
N LEU A 44 -0.46 -2.40 -7.84
CA LEU A 44 -0.91 -3.08 -6.63
C LEU A 44 -2.11 -2.31 -6.05
N ARG A 45 -3.21 -3.02 -5.80
CA ARG A 45 -4.35 -2.51 -5.03
C ARG A 45 -4.58 -3.39 -3.81
N VAL A 46 -4.62 -2.78 -2.64
CA VAL A 46 -4.97 -3.43 -1.38
C VAL A 46 -6.20 -2.75 -0.80
N ASP A 47 -7.27 -3.53 -0.64
CA ASP A 47 -8.47 -3.10 0.08
C ASP A 47 -8.48 -3.85 1.43
N HIS A 48 -8.20 -3.14 2.53
CA HIS A 48 -8.26 -3.67 3.89
C HIS A 48 -8.28 -2.57 4.95
N TYR A 49 -9.02 -2.77 6.04
CA TYR A 49 -9.15 -1.78 7.11
C TYR A 49 -7.88 -1.60 7.95
N GLU A 50 -6.97 -2.59 8.02
CA GLU A 50 -5.79 -2.55 8.91
C GLU A 50 -4.49 -3.18 8.34
N ALA A 51 -4.38 -3.46 7.03
CA ALA A 51 -3.32 -4.33 6.50
C ALA A 51 -2.23 -3.54 5.77
N LEU A 52 -1.78 -2.43 6.35
CA LEU A 52 -0.61 -1.76 5.82
C LEU A 52 0.64 -2.66 5.93
N ASP A 53 0.66 -3.59 6.90
CA ASP A 53 1.66 -4.66 7.01
C ASP A 53 1.69 -5.59 5.78
N LEU A 54 0.57 -5.76 5.06
CA LEU A 54 0.55 -6.52 3.81
C LEU A 54 1.36 -5.83 2.72
N LEU A 55 1.51 -4.50 2.76
CA LEU A 55 2.32 -3.78 1.77
C LEU A 55 3.81 -4.09 1.94
N VAL A 56 4.26 -4.37 3.16
CA VAL A 56 5.63 -4.83 3.44
C VAL A 56 5.91 -6.16 2.74
N SER A 57 4.90 -7.03 2.60
CA SER A 57 5.01 -8.28 1.85
C SER A 57 5.40 -8.07 0.38
N PHE A 58 5.23 -6.87 -0.20
CA PHE A 58 5.57 -6.53 -1.58
C PHE A 58 6.93 -5.82 -1.72
N GLU A 59 7.80 -5.83 -0.70
CA GLU A 59 9.09 -5.14 -0.71
C GLU A 59 9.98 -5.51 -1.91
N ASN A 60 9.87 -6.75 -2.42
CA ASN A 60 10.66 -7.25 -3.55
C ASN A 60 10.06 -6.90 -4.93
N CYS A 61 8.84 -6.38 -4.99
CA CYS A 61 8.15 -6.03 -6.24
C CYS A 61 8.64 -4.69 -6.80
N LYS A 62 9.89 -4.64 -7.26
CA LYS A 62 10.59 -3.40 -7.67
C LYS A 62 9.99 -2.68 -8.88
N SER A 63 9.08 -3.34 -9.61
CA SER A 63 8.43 -2.77 -10.78
C SER A 63 7.14 -2.00 -10.48
N ILE A 64 6.72 -1.91 -9.21
CA ILE A 64 5.50 -1.20 -8.84
C ILE A 64 5.62 0.28 -9.24
N GLU A 65 4.65 0.72 -10.04
CA GLU A 65 4.47 2.08 -10.54
C GLU A 65 3.29 2.75 -9.83
N VAL A 66 2.24 1.99 -9.54
CA VAL A 66 1.01 2.46 -8.88
C VAL A 66 0.69 1.59 -7.67
N LEU A 67 0.57 2.22 -6.51
CA LEU A 67 0.10 1.58 -5.29
C LEU A 67 -1.19 2.27 -4.84
N LYS A 68 -2.27 1.51 -4.78
CA LYS A 68 -3.57 1.94 -4.27
C LYS A 68 -3.86 1.23 -2.95
N TYR A 69 -4.20 2.00 -1.93
CA TYR A 69 -4.69 1.48 -0.66
C TYR A 69 -6.05 2.08 -0.36
N ASN A 70 -6.98 1.22 0.07
CA ASN A 70 -8.30 1.60 0.50
C ASN A 70 -8.53 1.00 1.90
N GLY A 71 -8.62 1.86 2.91
CA GLY A 71 -8.84 1.47 4.30
C GLY A 71 -8.38 2.53 5.27
N ASP A 72 -8.41 2.20 6.56
CA ASP A 72 -7.91 3.11 7.57
C ASP A 72 -6.37 3.00 7.65
N ILE A 73 -5.73 4.15 7.84
CA ILE A 73 -4.29 4.30 7.95
C ILE A 73 -4.01 4.98 9.29
N TYR A 74 -3.45 4.23 10.23
CA TYR A 74 -3.01 4.76 11.52
C TYR A 74 -1.60 5.34 11.44
N GLU A 75 -1.26 6.30 12.31
CA GLU A 75 0.07 6.94 12.35
C GLU A 75 1.27 5.96 12.28
N PRO A 76 1.31 4.82 13.00
CA PRO A 76 2.44 3.89 12.91
C PRO A 76 2.56 3.19 11.55
N GLN A 77 1.41 2.88 10.94
CA GLN A 77 1.35 2.29 9.61
C GLN A 77 1.79 3.32 8.56
N TRP A 78 1.40 4.58 8.78
CA TRP A 78 1.84 5.69 7.97
C TRP A 78 3.35 5.91 8.00
N ASP A 79 3.95 5.85 9.20
CA ASP A 79 5.40 5.90 9.37
C ASP A 79 6.10 4.75 8.62
N SER A 80 5.53 3.56 8.68
CA SER A 80 6.05 2.40 7.95
C SER A 80 6.03 2.60 6.43
N MET A 81 4.94 3.16 5.89
CA MET A 81 4.85 3.52 4.46
C MET A 81 5.94 4.53 4.06
N LYS A 82 6.10 5.59 4.86
CA LYS A 82 7.15 6.60 4.62
C LYS A 82 8.54 5.98 4.63
N ASN A 83 8.80 5.05 5.54
CA ASN A 83 10.08 4.34 5.61
C ASN A 83 10.33 3.51 4.36
N LEU A 84 9.35 2.74 3.88
CA LEU A 84 9.47 1.96 2.65
C LEU A 84 9.78 2.84 1.43
N ILE A 85 9.10 3.98 1.31
CA ILE A 85 9.30 4.92 0.22
C ILE A 85 10.67 5.59 0.32
N SER A 86 11.07 6.03 1.51
CA SER A 86 12.38 6.65 1.75
C SER A 86 13.55 5.71 1.44
N GLN A 87 13.37 4.41 1.69
CA GLN A 87 14.34 3.36 1.35
C GLN A 87 14.34 3.00 -0.15
N HIS A 88 13.56 3.70 -0.98
CA HIS A 88 13.41 3.42 -2.40
C HIS A 88 12.98 1.97 -2.65
N THR A 89 12.10 1.43 -1.78
CA THR A 89 11.64 0.04 -1.87
C THR A 89 11.02 -0.25 -3.22
N TRP A 90 10.26 0.70 -3.76
CA TRP A 90 9.64 0.66 -5.08
C TRP A 90 10.19 1.82 -5.94
N PRO A 91 11.35 1.64 -6.60
CA PRO A 91 12.05 2.73 -7.29
C PRO A 91 11.30 3.29 -8.50
N LYS A 92 10.26 2.60 -9.00
CA LYS A 92 9.42 3.06 -10.11
C LYS A 92 8.09 3.65 -9.65
N LEU A 93 7.85 3.71 -8.34
CA LEU A 93 6.59 4.20 -7.79
C LEU A 93 6.42 5.67 -8.19
N SER A 94 5.33 5.95 -8.89
CA SER A 94 4.98 7.29 -9.37
C SER A 94 3.63 7.75 -8.85
N VAL A 95 2.74 6.82 -8.47
CA VAL A 95 1.40 7.14 -7.96
C VAL A 95 1.11 6.37 -6.66
N LEU A 96 0.74 7.13 -5.63
CA LEU A 96 0.10 6.64 -4.40
C LEU A 96 -1.36 7.06 -4.40
N ASP A 97 -2.28 6.10 -4.40
CA ASP A 97 -3.71 6.37 -4.40
C ASP A 97 -4.32 5.98 -3.05
N PHE A 98 -4.63 6.99 -2.25
CA PHE A 98 -5.31 6.91 -0.96
C PHE A 98 -6.72 7.49 -1.02
N PHE A 99 -7.33 7.56 -2.21
CA PHE A 99 -8.59 8.28 -2.41
C PHE A 99 -9.74 7.75 -1.54
N TYR A 100 -9.74 6.46 -1.21
CA TYR A 100 -10.73 5.86 -0.30
C TYR A 100 -10.09 5.42 1.03
N SER A 101 -9.09 6.15 1.51
CA SER A 101 -8.45 5.90 2.80
C SER A 101 -8.81 6.97 3.83
N THR A 102 -8.92 6.56 5.09
CA THR A 102 -9.08 7.46 6.24
C THR A 102 -7.76 7.50 7.01
N PHE A 103 -7.23 8.70 7.27
CA PHE A 103 -6.00 8.85 8.06
C PHE A 103 -6.36 9.15 9.50
N LEU A 104 -5.91 8.32 10.43
CA LEU A 104 -6.27 8.39 11.84
C LEU A 104 -5.02 8.59 12.70
N ASP A 105 -5.05 9.54 13.63
CA ASP A 105 -4.04 9.68 14.67
C ASP A 105 -4.16 8.56 15.73
N GLY A 106 -3.24 8.51 16.69
CA GLY A 106 -3.29 7.55 17.81
C GLY A 106 -4.53 7.67 18.71
N TYR A 107 -5.39 8.67 18.49
CA TYR A 107 -6.65 8.95 19.19
C TYR A 107 -7.88 8.83 18.27
N LEU A 108 -7.73 8.30 17.05
CA LEU A 108 -8.78 8.12 16.04
C LEU A 108 -9.35 9.44 15.47
N HIS A 109 -8.61 10.54 15.56
CA HIS A 109 -8.97 11.77 14.86
C HIS A 109 -8.46 11.77 13.42
N PRO A 110 -9.25 12.28 12.47
CA PRO A 110 -8.81 12.46 11.09
C PRO A 110 -7.60 13.40 10.98
N ILE A 111 -6.54 12.97 10.30
CA ILE A 111 -5.38 13.82 9.95
C ILE A 111 -5.66 14.54 8.63
N THR A 112 -5.15 15.78 8.47
CA THR A 112 -5.41 16.60 7.28
C THR A 112 -4.60 16.15 6.05
N ALA A 113 -5.19 16.31 4.86
CA ALA A 113 -4.53 15.96 3.59
C ALA A 113 -3.28 16.82 3.29
N GLU A 114 -3.23 18.08 3.77
CA GLU A 114 -2.10 18.99 3.54
C GLU A 114 -0.80 18.53 4.22
N GLU A 115 -0.88 18.12 5.49
CA GLU A 115 0.28 17.56 6.22
C GLU A 115 0.85 16.31 5.53
N THR A 116 0.01 15.65 4.74
CA THR A 116 0.34 14.40 4.08
C THR A 116 0.90 14.62 2.67
N GLU A 117 0.40 15.61 1.93
CA GLU A 117 0.88 16.00 0.60
C GLU A 117 2.28 16.64 0.64
N GLU A 118 2.56 17.51 1.63
CA GLU A 118 3.88 18.15 1.76
C GLU A 118 5.02 17.13 1.90
N ARG A 119 4.74 15.97 2.51
CA ARG A 119 5.74 14.94 2.78
C ARG A 119 6.09 14.09 1.54
N PHE A 120 5.22 14.00 0.52
CA PHE A 120 5.54 13.29 -0.73
C PHE A 120 6.10 14.13 -1.85
N LYS A 121 5.93 15.46 -1.78
CA LYS A 121 6.59 16.36 -2.73
C LYS A 121 8.09 16.09 -2.84
N ALA A 122 8.73 15.67 -1.74
CA ALA A 122 10.15 15.31 -1.71
C ALA A 122 10.51 14.07 -2.55
N PHE A 123 9.57 13.16 -2.81
CA PHE A 123 9.81 11.89 -3.50
C PHE A 123 9.40 11.89 -4.97
N ASN A 124 8.89 13.03 -5.49
CA ASN A 124 8.34 13.12 -6.85
C ASN A 124 7.26 12.06 -7.14
N ILE A 125 6.44 11.75 -6.13
CA ILE A 125 5.33 10.81 -6.21
C ILE A 125 4.03 11.62 -6.26
N GLU A 126 3.17 11.35 -7.23
CA GLU A 126 1.82 11.87 -7.27
C GLU A 126 0.99 11.16 -6.20
N VAL A 127 0.29 11.92 -5.35
CA VAL A 127 -0.58 11.34 -4.34
C VAL A 127 -2.02 11.79 -4.53
N LEU A 128 -2.93 10.80 -4.62
CA LEU A 128 -4.36 11.01 -4.84
C LEU A 128 -5.11 10.84 -3.51
N TRP A 129 -5.90 11.85 -3.15
CA TRP A 129 -6.65 11.94 -1.89
C TRP A 129 -8.09 12.34 -2.15
N GLN A 130 -8.96 12.12 -1.16
CA GLN A 130 -10.39 12.39 -1.28
C GLN A 130 -10.74 13.89 -1.44
N HIS A 131 -9.80 14.83 -1.23
CA HIS A 131 -10.01 16.27 -1.43
C HIS A 131 -9.49 16.80 -2.77
N ARG A 132 -10.25 16.53 -3.84
CA ARG A 132 -10.41 17.44 -4.99
C ARG A 132 -11.87 17.42 -5.44
N GLN A 133 -12.73 18.07 -4.68
CA GLN A 133 -13.95 18.66 -5.22
C GLN A 133 -13.72 20.16 -5.18
N LYS A 134 -13.58 20.76 -6.37
CA LYS A 134 -13.58 22.21 -6.57
C LYS A 134 -14.90 22.81 -6.15
#